data_AF-A0AA46VY99-F1
#
_entry.id   AF-A0AA46VY99-F1
#
_cell.length_a   1.000
_cell.length_b   1.000
_cell.length_c   1.000
_cell.angle_alpha   90.00
_cell.angle_beta   90.00
_cell.angle_gamma   90.00
#
_symmetry.space_group_name_H-M   'P 1'
#
loop_
_entity.id
_entity.type
_entity.pdbx_description
1 polymer ?
#
loop_
_entity_poly.entity_id
_entity_poly.type
_entity_poly.pdbx_seq_one_letter_code
_entity_poly.pdbx_strand_id
1 'polypeptide(L)'
;MADDLRTRESVRRKALWTLSHLVPGDPQAGAILNVLDDIEDKERVDLNQSHPHRDIDAVRKAVLIERHSSGVNIVDEASIPQPWRERFLQASIGSTRLTVGPYAHDGEKFLALWQVEMRHLDAHRSARSARSR
;
A
#
# COMPACT_ATOMS: atom_id res chain seq x y z
N MET A 1 -8.13 17.56 6.08
CA MET A 1 -8.64 16.28 5.53
C MET A 1 -7.71 15.61 4.51
N ALA A 2 -6.61 16.22 4.05
CA ALA A 2 -5.50 15.49 3.40
C ALA A 2 -4.47 14.96 4.42
N ASP A 3 -4.28 15.68 5.54
CA ASP A 3 -3.36 15.29 6.61
C ASP A 3 -3.72 13.95 7.26
N ASP A 4 -5.00 13.56 7.25
CA ASP A 4 -5.42 12.28 7.83
C ASP A 4 -5.03 11.09 6.94
N LEU A 5 -5.26 11.18 5.62
CA LEU A 5 -4.88 10.13 4.67
C LEU A 5 -3.35 9.94 4.60
N ARG A 6 -2.61 11.05 4.47
CA ARG A 6 -1.13 11.01 4.42
C ARG A 6 -0.55 10.40 5.69
N THR A 7 -1.03 10.84 6.85
CA THR A 7 -0.58 10.30 8.14
C THR A 7 -0.92 8.82 8.26
N ARG A 8 -2.14 8.44 7.90
CA ARG A 8 -2.60 7.05 7.91
C ARG A 8 -1.72 6.14 7.05
N GLU A 9 -1.44 6.54 5.81
CA GLU A 9 -0.61 5.73 4.91
C GLU A 9 0.87 5.72 5.30
N SER A 10 1.37 6.80 5.90
CA SER A 10 2.71 6.80 6.52
C SER A 10 2.81 5.79 7.67
N VAL A 11 1.82 5.77 8.56
CA VAL A 11 1.73 4.79 9.66
C VAL A 11 1.59 3.37 9.11
N ARG A 12 0.73 3.16 8.10
CA ARG A 12 0.56 1.85 7.43
C ARG A 12 1.89 1.37 6.86
N ARG A 13 2.60 2.22 6.12
CA ARG A 13 3.88 1.86 5.51
C ARG A 13 4.92 1.48 6.56
N LYS A 14 5.02 2.24 7.65
CA LYS A 14 5.90 1.94 8.78
C LYS A 14 5.53 0.60 9.43
N ALA A 15 4.25 0.37 9.70
CA ALA A 15 3.77 -0.88 10.30
C ALA A 15 4.06 -2.09 9.41
N LEU A 16 3.77 -2.03 8.11
CA LEU A 16 4.07 -3.10 7.16
C LEU A 16 5.58 -3.34 7.04
N TRP A 17 6.40 -2.28 7.04
CA TRP A 17 7.85 -2.43 7.05
C TRP A 17 8.34 -3.10 8.34
N THR A 18 7.84 -2.72 9.52
CA THR A 18 8.21 -3.41 10.77
C THR A 18 7.78 -4.88 10.73
N LEU A 19 6.56 -5.17 10.23
CA LEU A 19 6.02 -6.52 10.15
C LEU A 19 6.82 -7.43 9.21
N SER A 20 7.43 -6.89 8.16
CA SER A 20 8.22 -7.70 7.21
C SER A 20 9.49 -8.30 7.83
N HIS A 21 9.97 -7.73 8.95
CA HIS A 21 11.11 -8.26 9.72
C HIS A 21 10.70 -9.36 10.71
N LEU A 22 9.40 -9.62 10.88
CA LEU A 22 8.89 -10.61 11.82
C LEU A 22 8.37 -11.84 11.07
N VAL A 23 8.55 -13.00 11.70
CA VAL A 23 7.98 -14.26 11.22
C VAL A 23 6.53 -14.41 11.69
N PRO A 24 5.63 -15.02 10.90
CA PRO A 24 4.27 -15.30 11.34
C PRO A 24 4.25 -16.05 12.67
N GLY A 25 3.47 -15.54 13.62
CA GLY A 25 3.37 -16.11 14.98
C GLY A 25 4.28 -15.46 16.01
N ASP A 26 5.17 -14.55 15.61
CA ASP A 26 5.96 -13.73 16.53
C ASP A 26 5.05 -12.93 17.49
N PRO A 27 5.25 -13.02 18.83
CA PRO A 27 4.48 -12.23 19.80
C PRO A 27 4.53 -10.71 19.55
N GLN A 28 5.64 -10.18 19.04
CA GLN A 28 5.81 -8.75 18.76
C GLN A 28 4.90 -8.26 17.63
N ALA A 29 4.44 -9.16 16.75
CA ALA A 29 3.54 -8.82 15.66
C ALA A 29 2.17 -8.32 16.16
N GLY A 30 1.73 -8.71 17.37
CA GLY A 30 0.39 -8.41 17.87
C GLY A 30 0.05 -6.91 17.87
N ALA A 31 0.94 -6.07 18.41
CA ALA A 31 0.74 -4.62 18.44
C ALA A 31 0.74 -4.00 17.03
N ILE A 32 1.56 -4.53 16.13
CA ILE A 32 1.65 -4.06 14.74
C ILE A 32 0.38 -4.41 13.97
N LEU A 33 -0.15 -5.62 14.17
CA LEU A 33 -1.41 -6.06 13.57
C LEU A 33 -2.58 -5.19 14.04
N ASN A 34 -2.65 -4.84 15.33
CA ASN A 34 -3.70 -3.95 15.83
C ASN A 34 -3.65 -2.56 15.16
N VAL A 35 -2.46 -2.00 14.94
CA VAL A 35 -2.31 -0.73 14.21
C VAL A 35 -2.82 -0.86 12.77
N LEU A 36 -2.52 -1.97 12.09
CA LEU A 36 -2.99 -2.20 10.72
C LEU A 36 -4.50 -2.43 10.65
N ASP A 37 -5.06 -3.16 11.61
CA ASP A 37 -6.50 -3.40 11.73
C ASP A 37 -7.26 -2.07 12.00
N ASP A 38 -6.76 -1.23 12.93
CA ASP A 38 -7.33 0.10 13.22
C ASP A 38 -7.36 1.02 11.98
N ILE A 39 -6.32 0.95 11.15
CA ILE A 39 -6.24 1.71 9.90
C ILE A 39 -7.28 1.20 8.90
N GLU A 40 -7.40 -0.12 8.73
CA GLU A 40 -8.38 -0.73 7.82
C GLU A 40 -9.82 -0.45 8.25
N ASP A 41 -10.10 -0.45 9.55
CA ASP A 41 -11.42 -0.11 10.08
C ASP A 41 -11.80 1.35 9.81
N LYS A 42 -10.87 2.29 10.04
CA LYS A 42 -11.08 3.71 9.71
C LYS A 42 -11.31 3.93 8.21
N GLU A 43 -10.50 3.28 7.38
CA GLU A 43 -10.64 3.38 5.92
C GLU A 43 -11.99 2.83 5.44
N ARG A 44 -12.47 1.74 6.03
CA ARG A 44 -13.79 1.16 5.70
C ARG A 44 -14.94 2.11 6.02
N VAL A 45 -14.84 2.86 7.12
CA VAL A 45 -15.81 3.89 7.50
C VAL A 45 -15.78 5.06 6.51
N ASP A 46 -14.59 5.55 6.15
CA ASP A 46 -14.46 6.72 5.27
C ASP A 46 -14.89 6.46 3.82
N LEU A 47 -14.64 5.25 3.30
CA LEU A 47 -14.88 4.91 1.89
C LEU A 47 -16.27 4.33 1.62
N ASN A 48 -17.21 4.44 2.58
CA ASN A 48 -18.58 3.92 2.45
C ASN A 48 -18.62 2.48 1.89
N GLN A 49 -17.77 1.60 2.43
CA GLN A 49 -17.70 0.16 2.11
C GLN A 49 -17.33 -0.24 0.68
N SER A 50 -17.14 0.67 -0.29
CA SER A 50 -16.67 0.27 -1.61
C SER A 50 -15.20 -0.10 -1.50
N HIS A 51 -14.86 -1.39 -1.54
CA HIS A 51 -13.56 -1.99 -1.19
C HIS A 51 -12.47 -1.73 -2.25
N PRO A 52 -11.67 -0.63 -2.23
CA PRO A 52 -10.66 -0.42 -3.25
C PRO A 52 -9.32 -1.03 -2.81
N HIS A 53 -9.23 -1.55 -1.58
CA HIS A 53 -7.99 -2.05 -0.97
C HIS A 53 -7.49 -3.35 -1.55
N ARG A 54 -8.34 -4.13 -2.23
CA ARG A 54 -7.99 -5.43 -2.82
C ARG A 54 -7.94 -5.44 -4.34
N ASP A 55 -8.61 -4.50 -5.00
CA ASP A 55 -8.71 -4.56 -6.45
C ASP A 55 -7.51 -3.86 -7.12
N ILE A 56 -6.37 -4.55 -7.07
CA ILE A 56 -5.14 -4.15 -7.77
C ILE A 56 -5.39 -4.06 -9.27
N ASP A 57 -6.27 -4.89 -9.82
CA ASP A 57 -6.60 -4.85 -11.24
C ASP A 57 -7.43 -3.61 -11.61
N ALA A 58 -8.33 -3.15 -10.74
CA ALA A 58 -9.02 -1.87 -10.93
C ALA A 58 -8.04 -0.69 -10.87
N VAL A 59 -7.07 -0.71 -9.95
CA VAL A 59 -6.01 0.31 -9.89
C VAL A 59 -5.20 0.29 -11.18
N ARG A 60 -4.73 -0.88 -11.61
CA ARG A 60 -3.96 -1.03 -12.85
C ARG A 60 -4.72 -0.49 -14.07
N LYS A 61 -6.03 -0.70 -14.13
CA LYS A 61 -6.89 -0.18 -15.22
C LYS A 61 -7.13 1.33 -15.13
N ALA A 62 -7.12 1.91 -13.93
CA ALA A 62 -7.35 3.34 -13.72
C ALA A 62 -6.10 4.19 -13.98
N VAL A 63 -4.91 3.61 -13.83
CA VAL A 63 -3.64 4.31 -14.02
C VAL A 63 -3.37 4.60 -15.50
N LEU A 64 -3.22 5.88 -15.83
CA LEU A 64 -2.82 6.35 -17.15
C LEU A 64 -1.29 6.33 -17.27
N ILE A 65 -0.82 5.86 -18.42
CA ILE A 65 0.60 5.78 -18.77
C ILE A 65 0.86 6.60 -20.01
N GLU A 66 1.81 7.52 -19.92
CA GLU A 66 2.23 8.37 -21.02
C GLU A 66 3.65 8.04 -21.47
N ARG A 67 3.89 8.14 -22.78
CA ARG A 67 5.22 7.99 -23.37
C ARG A 67 5.94 9.33 -23.31
N HIS A 68 6.93 9.45 -22.43
CA HIS A 68 7.75 10.66 -22.33
C HIS A 68 8.67 10.81 -23.55
N SER A 69 9.04 12.05 -23.87
CA SER A 69 9.89 12.40 -25.03
C SER A 69 11.26 11.72 -25.01
N SER A 70 11.77 11.34 -23.83
CA SER A 70 13.00 10.56 -23.67
C SER A 70 12.86 9.06 -23.98
N GLY A 71 11.67 8.59 -24.35
CA GLY A 71 11.43 7.18 -24.64
C GLY A 71 11.28 6.31 -23.39
N VAL A 72 10.83 6.88 -22.27
CA VAL A 72 10.42 6.13 -21.07
C VAL A 72 8.92 6.24 -20.86
N ASN A 73 8.31 5.23 -20.26
CA ASN A 73 6.90 5.25 -19.90
C ASN A 73 6.77 5.79 -18.47
N ILE A 74 5.91 6.79 -18.29
CA ILE A 74 5.70 7.49 -17.03
C ILE A 74 4.23 7.36 -16.67
N VAL A 75 3.96 7.13 -15.40
CA VAL A 75 2.60 7.12 -14.87
C VAL A 75 2.17 8.56 -14.60
N ASP A 76 0.98 8.92 -15.08
CA ASP A 76 0.30 10.13 -14.60
C ASP A 76 -0.11 9.88 -13.15
N GLU A 77 0.64 10.48 -12.21
CA GLU A 77 0.38 10.32 -10.78
C GLU A 77 -1.04 10.79 -10.40
N ALA A 78 -1.59 11.78 -11.11
CA ALA A 78 -2.94 12.29 -10.88
C ALA A 78 -4.05 11.34 -11.34
N SER A 79 -3.72 10.34 -12.16
CA SER A 79 -4.66 9.27 -12.55
C SER A 79 -4.78 8.16 -11.50
N ILE A 80 -3.78 8.00 -10.63
CA ILE A 80 -3.80 6.94 -9.61
C ILE A 80 -4.92 7.26 -8.61
N PRO A 81 -5.92 6.39 -8.40
CA PRO A 81 -7.01 6.65 -7.47
C PRO A 81 -6.50 6.67 -6.02
N GLN A 82 -7.13 7.47 -5.16
CA GLN A 82 -6.91 7.36 -3.71
C GLN A 82 -7.60 6.10 -3.17
N PRO A 83 -7.04 5.40 -2.18
CA PRO A 83 -5.80 5.73 -1.43
C PRO A 83 -4.50 5.22 -2.07
N TRP A 84 -4.56 4.60 -3.25
CA TRP A 84 -3.40 3.95 -3.88
C TRP A 84 -2.29 4.92 -4.29
N ARG A 85 -2.65 6.15 -4.67
CA ARG A 85 -1.66 7.21 -4.91
C ARG A 85 -0.80 7.45 -3.68
N GLU A 86 -1.44 7.68 -2.54
CA GLU A 86 -0.71 7.95 -1.30
C GLU A 86 0.11 6.72 -0.85
N ARG A 87 -0.43 5.50 -0.98
CA ARG A 87 0.32 4.27 -0.71
C ARG A 87 1.60 4.17 -1.54
N PHE A 88 1.49 4.45 -2.84
CA PHE A 88 2.63 4.45 -3.76
C PHE A 88 3.65 5.53 -3.37
N LEU A 89 3.19 6.74 -3.05
CA LEU A 89 4.04 7.83 -2.58
C LEU A 89 4.83 7.45 -1.32
N GLN A 90 4.16 6.92 -0.30
CA GLN A 90 4.79 6.50 0.96
C GLN A 90 5.77 5.35 0.77
N ALA A 91 5.46 4.38 -0.10
CA ALA A 91 6.36 3.26 -0.43
C ALA A 91 7.58 3.67 -1.27
N SER A 92 7.50 4.81 -1.96
CA SER A 92 8.55 5.31 -2.84
C SER A 92 9.41 6.40 -2.21
N ILE A 93 9.24 6.71 -0.93
CA ILE A 93 10.06 7.72 -0.24
C ILE A 93 11.53 7.29 -0.32
N GLY A 94 12.37 8.14 -0.91
CA GLY A 94 13.79 7.86 -1.15
C GLY A 94 14.11 7.18 -2.49
N SER A 95 13.11 6.89 -3.34
CA SER A 95 13.33 6.41 -4.70
C SER A 95 13.67 7.55 -5.66
N THR A 96 14.52 7.28 -6.66
CA THR A 96 14.82 8.24 -7.74
C THR A 96 13.61 8.36 -8.67
N ARG A 97 13.15 9.58 -8.94
CA ARG A 97 12.02 9.88 -9.85
C ARG A 97 12.40 10.93 -10.87
N LEU A 98 11.75 10.92 -12.04
CA LEU A 98 11.78 12.07 -12.95
C LEU A 98 10.85 13.16 -12.41
N THR A 99 11.13 14.41 -12.76
CA THR A 99 10.29 15.57 -12.36
C THR A 99 8.87 15.48 -12.88
N VAL A 100 8.68 14.79 -14.01
CA VAL A 100 7.39 14.64 -14.71
C VAL A 100 6.54 13.46 -14.20
N GLY A 101 7.07 12.62 -13.31
CA GLY A 101 6.31 11.51 -12.71
C GLY A 101 7.13 10.24 -12.45
N PRO A 102 6.54 9.26 -11.75
CA PRO A 102 7.16 7.96 -11.51
C PRO A 102 7.22 7.11 -12.78
N TYR A 103 8.23 6.26 -12.90
CA TYR A 103 8.32 5.32 -14.00
C TYR A 103 7.16 4.32 -13.94
N ALA A 104 6.60 3.96 -15.09
CA ALA A 104 5.53 2.96 -15.14
C ALA A 104 5.95 1.60 -14.57
N HIS A 105 7.22 1.23 -14.74
CA HIS A 105 7.74 0.00 -14.13
C HIS A 105 7.77 0.07 -12.59
N ASP A 106 7.94 1.25 -11.99
CA ASP A 106 7.94 1.41 -10.53
C ASP A 106 6.55 1.20 -9.96
N GLY A 107 5.52 1.68 -10.67
CA GLY A 107 4.12 1.40 -10.35
C GLY A 107 3.81 -0.09 -10.35
N GLU A 108 4.17 -0.81 -11.42
CA GLU A 108 3.97 -2.27 -11.50
C GLU A 108 4.76 -3.03 -10.43
N LYS A 109 6.03 -2.63 -10.19
CA LYS A 109 6.85 -3.20 -9.13
C LYS A 109 6.21 -3.00 -7.75
N PHE A 110 5.68 -1.81 -7.49
CA PHE A 110 4.97 -1.51 -6.25
C PHE A 110 3.74 -2.40 -6.07
N LEU A 111 2.89 -2.56 -7.10
CA LEU A 111 1.70 -3.41 -7.03
C LEU A 111 2.06 -4.88 -6.77
N ALA A 112 3.12 -5.38 -7.39
CA ALA A 112 3.61 -6.74 -7.17
C ALA A 112 4.13 -6.95 -5.73
N LEU A 113 4.94 -6.00 -5.22
CA LEU A 113 5.45 -6.04 -3.85
C LEU A 113 4.32 -5.93 -2.82
N TRP A 114 3.33 -5.08 -3.07
CA TRP A 114 2.17 -4.95 -2.22
C TRP A 114 1.43 -6.29 -2.04
N GLN A 115 1.26 -7.08 -3.11
CA GLN A 115 0.65 -8.41 -3.01
C GLN A 115 1.46 -9.37 -2.13
N VAL A 116 2.79 -9.30 -2.19
CA VAL A 116 3.66 -10.10 -1.32
C VAL A 116 3.48 -9.67 0.14
N GLU A 117 3.44 -8.36 0.40
CA GLU A 117 3.23 -7.82 1.75
C GLU A 117 1.85 -8.19 2.32
N MET A 118 0.79 -8.13 1.52
CA MET A 118 -0.55 -8.53 1.96
C MET A 118 -0.63 -10.02 2.29
N ARG A 119 0.04 -10.89 1.51
CA ARG A 119 0.13 -12.33 1.84
C ARG A 119 0.88 -12.56 3.15
N HIS A 120 1.95 -11.80 3.41
CA HIS A 120 2.69 -11.89 4.67
C HIS A 120 1.84 -11.42 5.86
N LEU A 121 1.10 -10.33 5.69
CA LEU A 121 0.12 -9.85 6.68
C LEU A 121 -0.96 -10.89 6.98
N ASP A 122 -1.53 -11.53 5.96
CA ASP A 122 -2.54 -12.58 6.12
C ASP A 122 -1.98 -13.82 6.86
N ALA A 123 -0.71 -14.18 6.62
CA ALA A 123 -0.03 -15.24 7.35
C ALA A 123 0.12 -14.90 8.85
N HIS A 124 0.52 -13.67 9.17
CA HIS A 124 0.58 -13.17 10.55
C HIS A 124 -0.78 -13.18 11.24
N ARG A 125 -1.84 -12.72 10.55
CA ARG A 125 -3.22 -12.74 11.05
C ARG A 125 -3.68 -14.17 11.35
N SER A 126 -3.39 -15.09 10.43
CA SER A 126 -3.72 -16.52 10.60
C SER A 126 -3.00 -17.13 11.82
N ALA A 127 -1.71 -16.83 12.01
CA ALA A 127 -0.95 -17.28 13.16
C ALA A 127 -1.47 -16.70 14.49
N ARG A 128 -1.90 -15.42 14.50
CA ARG A 128 -2.55 -14.80 15.67
C ARG A 128 -3.83 -15.53 16.04
N SER A 129 -4.71 -15.80 15.07
CA SER A 129 -5.97 -16.52 15.31
C SER A 129 -5.77 -17.96 15.80
N ALA A 130 -4.71 -18.64 15.35
CA ALA A 130 -4.39 -20.00 15.81
C ALA A 130 -3.92 -20.04 17.27
N ARG A 131 -3.25 -18.98 17.78
CA ARG A 131 -2.80 -18.87 19.17
C ARG A 131 -3.93 -18.52 20.16
N SER A 132 -5.05 -17.99 19.66
CA SER A 132 -6.21 -17.60 20.47
C SER A 132 -7.27 -18.71 20.60
N ARG A 133 -7.03 -19.88 19.98
CA ARG A 133 -7.85 -21.09 20.12
C ARG A 133 -7.21 -22.04 21.13
#